data_AF-A0A0J6UXS9-F1
#
_entry.id   AF-A0A0J6UXS9-F1
#
_cell.length_a   1.000
_cell.length_b   1.000
_cell.length_c   1.000
_cell.angle_alpha   90.00
_cell.angle_beta   90.00
_cell.angle_gamma   90.00
#
_symmetry.space_group_name_H-M   'P 1'
#
loop_
_entity.id
_entity.type
_entity.pdbx_description
1 polymer ?
#
loop_
_entity_poly.entity_id
_entity_poly.type
_entity_poly.pdbx_seq_one_letter_code
_entity_poly.pdbx_strand_id
1 'polypeptide(L)'
;MLSRLKIAAKIAAVTSMACIMAGGALWYASSRLTEIGGRYDRFVAQENRAAADARRATRYVFEIGYALERTLTAPDAAARQPFLAEIDASQPLLGQIMAGLPAEAPAFAGRIAAAAGAMERFIVESQTARRMVEAGEAARAAAHARRVVDPLMRTAYERGGVLADDITAYVDGEAKRLASETRSARTMTLTLGIATVLVGFCVAMIMSAFGITRPLSRLVGAMNRMAEGEVEARLVETQRRDEIGAVARAVEGIKAMVARKVAEDAERGRDAAAASSQERRHMLIGLADEFEREVGGISGEISSASTLLQEAARTMSATATESAAQSTAVAAAAEQAAANVHTVAAAAEELGSSVQEIGRQVDGAARLAEAAVAEAGRTGEAVHGLSQAAARIGDVTAMISTIAAQTNLLALNATIEAARAGAAGRGFAVVAAEVKALADQTARATAEIAGQVGAVRDSTDSVVSAIAGSIREISGVSASIAAAVEEQDAATQEIVRNVTQAATGTGEVTGNIGGVAEAAEGTGRTADQVLDAASGLSRQSDRLSAEVRRFVETIRAA
;
A
#
# COMPACT_ATOMS: atom_id res chain seq x y z
N MET A 1 10.25 56.61 13.51
CA MET A 1 8.98 55.86 13.52
C MET A 1 8.78 55.06 14.81
N LEU A 2 9.78 54.28 15.25
CA LEU A 2 9.71 53.48 16.48
C LEU A 2 9.42 54.28 17.77
N SER A 3 9.80 55.55 17.86
CA SER A 3 9.56 56.43 19.02
C SER A 3 8.09 56.83 19.24
N ARG A 4 7.18 56.49 18.30
CA ARG A 4 5.74 56.78 18.39
C ARG A 4 4.89 55.54 18.68
N LEU A 5 5.48 54.33 18.62
CA LEU A 5 4.76 53.08 18.80
C LEU A 5 4.99 52.52 20.21
N LYS A 6 3.90 52.10 20.84
CA LYS A 6 3.91 51.37 22.11
C LYS A 6 4.74 50.09 22.01
N ILE A 7 5.38 49.67 23.10
CA ILE A 7 6.20 48.43 23.14
C ILE A 7 5.36 47.21 22.75
N ALA A 8 4.11 47.11 23.22
CA ALA A 8 3.20 46.04 22.82
C ALA A 8 2.90 46.04 21.32
N ALA A 9 2.67 47.21 20.72
CA ALA A 9 2.43 47.35 19.29
C ALA A 9 3.67 46.99 18.45
N LYS A 10 4.87 47.26 18.98
CA LYS A 10 6.14 46.84 18.37
C LYS A 10 6.29 45.32 18.35
N ILE A 11 6.02 44.65 19.47
CA ILE A 11 6.06 43.19 19.56
C ILE A 11 5.02 42.59 18.62
N ALA A 12 3.76 43.02 18.72
CA ALA A 12 2.68 42.55 17.87
C ALA A 12 3.00 42.70 16.36
N ALA A 13 3.60 43.80 15.94
CA ALA A 13 4.00 44.00 14.55
C ALA A 13 5.03 42.96 14.08
N VAL A 14 6.01 42.60 14.92
CA VAL A 14 7.02 41.58 14.59
C VAL A 14 6.38 40.20 14.53
N THR A 15 5.54 39.85 15.49
CA THR A 15 4.85 38.54 15.51
C THR A 15 3.88 38.41 14.35
N SER A 16 3.09 39.44 14.05
CA SER A 16 2.18 39.44 12.90
C SER A 16 2.94 39.30 11.57
N MET A 17 4.08 39.99 11.42
CA MET A 17 4.92 39.86 10.23
C MET A 17 5.48 38.44 10.10
N ALA A 18 5.96 37.84 11.20
CA ALA A 18 6.44 36.46 11.21
C ALA A 18 5.32 35.47 10.82
N CYS A 19 4.11 35.63 11.36
CA CYS A 19 2.96 34.79 11.01
C CYS A 19 2.56 34.93 9.54
N ILE A 20 2.56 36.14 8.98
CA ILE A 20 2.24 36.37 7.57
C ILE A 20 3.28 35.71 6.66
N MET A 21 4.57 35.88 6.96
CA MET A 21 5.64 35.25 6.17
C MET A 21 5.59 33.72 6.26
N ALA A 22 5.40 33.17 7.46
CA ALA A 22 5.26 31.73 7.68
C ALA A 22 4.03 31.17 6.94
N GLY A 23 2.89 31.87 7.01
CA GLY A 23 1.67 31.50 6.28
C GLY A 23 1.86 31.52 4.76
N GLY A 24 2.55 32.53 4.22
CA GLY A 24 2.89 32.61 2.80
C GLY A 24 3.80 31.47 2.34
N ALA A 25 4.81 31.11 3.15
CA ALA A 25 5.68 29.97 2.86
C ALA A 25 4.93 28.64 2.90
N LEU A 26 4.03 28.45 3.87
CA LEU A 26 3.18 27.26 3.99
C LEU A 26 2.23 27.13 2.79
N TRP A 27 1.61 28.24 2.38
CA TRP A 27 0.72 28.29 1.22
C TRP A 27 1.47 27.98 -0.09
N TYR A 28 2.66 28.55 -0.28
CA TYR A 28 3.52 28.22 -1.43
C TYR A 28 3.90 26.73 -1.44
N ALA A 29 4.33 26.18 -0.30
CA ALA A 29 4.69 24.77 -0.21
C ALA A 29 3.51 23.85 -0.53
N SER A 30 2.35 24.14 0.07
CA SER A 30 1.12 23.37 -0.15
C SER A 30 0.67 23.41 -1.60
N SER A 31 0.54 24.61 -2.19
CA SER A 31 0.12 24.77 -3.59
C SER A 31 1.04 24.05 -4.59
N ARG A 32 2.36 24.14 -4.41
CA ARG A 32 3.32 23.45 -5.29
C ARG A 32 3.29 21.93 -5.11
N LEU A 33 3.10 21.43 -3.90
CA LEU A 33 2.96 20.00 -3.65
C LEU A 33 1.66 19.44 -4.25
N THR A 34 0.54 20.18 -4.18
CA THR A 34 -0.72 19.77 -4.82
C THR A 34 -0.60 19.73 -6.35
N GLU A 35 0.07 20.71 -6.95
CA GLU A 35 0.32 20.75 -8.41
C GLU A 35 1.18 19.56 -8.86
N ILE A 36 2.26 19.26 -8.12
CA ILE A 36 3.14 18.11 -8.39
C ILE A 36 2.37 16.79 -8.19
N GLY A 37 1.59 16.67 -7.10
CA GLY A 37 0.78 15.49 -6.82
C GLY A 37 -0.20 15.16 -7.95
N GLY A 38 -0.95 16.14 -8.45
CA GLY A 38 -1.88 15.93 -9.56
C GLY A 38 -1.22 15.59 -10.91
N ARG A 39 0.08 15.90 -11.08
CA ARG A 39 0.87 15.41 -12.23
C ARG A 39 1.38 14.00 -11.99
N TYR A 40 1.78 13.67 -10.76
CA TYR A 40 2.23 12.34 -10.37
C TYR A 40 1.11 11.29 -10.52
N ASP A 41 -0.12 11.63 -10.13
CA ASP A 41 -1.28 10.72 -10.26
C ASP A 41 -1.58 10.37 -11.72
N ARG A 42 -1.52 11.36 -12.62
CA ARG A 42 -1.68 11.13 -14.07
C ARG A 42 -0.55 10.28 -14.65
N PHE A 43 0.68 10.57 -14.25
CA PHE A 43 1.87 9.84 -14.67
C PHE A 43 1.81 8.35 -14.28
N VAL A 44 1.45 8.03 -13.03
CA VAL A 44 1.35 6.65 -12.54
C VAL A 44 0.16 5.91 -13.17
N ALA A 45 -1.01 6.55 -13.26
CA ALA A 45 -2.24 5.88 -13.68
C ALA A 45 -2.31 5.60 -15.19
N GLN A 46 -1.74 6.48 -16.03
CA GLN A 46 -1.89 6.40 -17.49
C GLN A 46 -0.57 6.05 -18.18
N GLU A 47 0.49 6.83 -17.96
CA GLU A 47 1.69 6.76 -18.79
C GLU A 47 2.57 5.54 -18.48
N ASN A 48 2.65 5.13 -17.21
CA ASN A 48 3.36 3.91 -16.80
C ASN A 48 2.67 2.63 -17.31
N ARG A 49 1.34 2.63 -17.33
CA ARG A 49 0.54 1.50 -17.83
C ARG A 49 0.74 1.33 -19.34
N ALA A 50 0.74 2.43 -20.09
CA ALA A 50 0.96 2.41 -21.53
C ALA A 50 2.30 1.76 -21.94
N ALA A 51 3.37 1.99 -21.17
CA ALA A 51 4.68 1.38 -21.43
C ALA A 51 4.63 -0.14 -21.31
N ALA A 52 3.98 -0.64 -20.24
CA ALA A 52 3.82 -2.07 -20.00
C ALA A 52 2.92 -2.72 -21.04
N ASP A 53 1.81 -2.07 -21.39
CA ASP A 53 0.84 -2.57 -22.35
C ASP A 53 1.39 -2.58 -23.78
N ALA A 54 2.21 -1.59 -24.17
CA ALA A 54 2.93 -1.61 -25.45
C ALA A 54 3.93 -2.79 -25.57
N ARG A 55 4.66 -3.12 -24.48
CA ARG A 55 5.53 -4.31 -24.45
C ARG A 55 4.73 -5.60 -24.51
N ARG A 56 3.60 -5.66 -23.79
CA ARG A 56 2.71 -6.82 -23.78
C ARG A 56 2.09 -7.06 -25.16
N ALA A 57 1.70 -6.02 -25.88
CA ALA A 57 1.24 -6.12 -27.27
C ALA A 57 2.32 -6.73 -28.18
N THR A 58 3.57 -6.26 -28.04
CA THR A 58 4.71 -6.79 -28.81
C THR A 58 4.98 -8.27 -28.48
N ARG A 59 4.79 -8.67 -27.21
CA ARG A 59 4.88 -10.08 -26.78
C ARG A 59 3.81 -10.95 -27.45
N TYR A 60 2.55 -10.50 -27.48
CA TYR A 60 1.47 -11.25 -28.14
C TYR A 60 1.67 -11.40 -29.65
N VAL A 61 2.25 -10.40 -30.32
CA VAL A 61 2.63 -10.55 -31.74
C VAL A 61 3.63 -11.70 -31.92
N PHE A 62 4.61 -11.80 -31.02
CA PHE A 62 5.59 -12.89 -31.04
C PHE A 62 4.94 -14.25 -30.73
N GLU A 63 4.11 -14.34 -29.69
CA GLU A 63 3.38 -15.56 -29.31
C GLU A 63 2.50 -16.07 -30.46
N ILE A 64 1.71 -15.19 -31.10
CA ILE A 64 0.87 -15.56 -32.24
C ILE A 64 1.71 -16.05 -33.42
N GLY A 65 2.82 -15.38 -33.72
CA GLY A 65 3.71 -15.77 -34.82
C GLY A 65 4.36 -17.14 -34.57
N TYR A 66 4.84 -17.35 -33.35
CA TYR A 66 5.45 -18.61 -32.94
C TYR A 66 4.45 -19.78 -32.93
N ALA A 67 3.24 -19.56 -32.38
CA ALA A 67 2.18 -20.56 -32.38
C ALA A 67 1.73 -20.89 -33.82
N LEU A 68 1.70 -19.91 -34.72
CA LEU A 68 1.41 -20.15 -36.14
C LEU A 68 2.48 -21.02 -36.79
N GLU A 69 3.76 -20.76 -36.54
CA GLU A 69 4.86 -21.59 -37.05
C GLU A 69 4.79 -23.04 -36.53
N ARG A 70 4.49 -23.22 -35.24
CA ARG A 70 4.25 -24.53 -34.62
C ARG A 70 3.06 -25.25 -35.25
N THR A 71 2.00 -24.53 -35.55
CA THR A 71 0.83 -25.06 -36.27
C THR A 71 1.21 -25.55 -37.67
N LEU A 72 2.04 -24.81 -38.39
CA LEU A 72 2.48 -25.16 -39.74
C LEU A 72 3.40 -26.39 -39.78
N THR A 73 4.16 -26.64 -38.71
CA THR A 73 5.15 -27.72 -38.62
C THR A 73 4.62 -28.98 -37.92
N ALA A 74 3.46 -28.90 -37.26
CA ALA A 74 2.86 -30.03 -36.55
C ALA A 74 2.37 -31.16 -37.51
N PRO A 75 2.60 -32.43 -37.14
CA PRO A 75 2.44 -33.59 -38.03
C PRO A 75 0.97 -33.91 -38.38
N ASP A 76 0.04 -33.62 -37.48
CA ASP A 76 -1.37 -33.95 -37.62
C ASP A 76 -2.29 -32.89 -36.98
N ALA A 77 -3.61 -33.06 -37.13
CA ALA A 77 -4.60 -32.13 -36.61
C ALA A 77 -4.63 -32.09 -35.07
N ALA A 78 -4.38 -33.22 -34.39
CA ALA A 78 -4.39 -33.27 -32.94
C ALA A 78 -3.19 -32.48 -32.36
N ALA A 79 -2.02 -32.59 -32.99
CA ALA A 79 -0.82 -31.85 -32.62
C ALA A 79 -0.91 -30.34 -32.89
N ARG A 80 -1.80 -29.90 -33.79
CA ARG A 80 -2.04 -28.46 -34.10
C ARG A 80 -2.95 -27.78 -33.09
N GLN A 81 -3.89 -28.53 -32.51
CA GLN A 81 -4.93 -28.00 -31.64
C GLN A 81 -4.44 -27.10 -30.49
N PRO A 82 -3.38 -27.44 -29.73
CA PRO A 82 -2.92 -26.57 -28.64
C PRO A 82 -2.40 -25.21 -29.15
N PHE A 83 -1.72 -25.18 -30.30
CA PHE A 83 -1.20 -23.93 -30.87
C PHE A 83 -2.31 -23.06 -31.47
N LEU A 84 -3.34 -23.69 -32.04
CA LEU A 84 -4.54 -22.97 -32.49
C LEU A 84 -5.27 -22.32 -31.31
N ALA A 85 -5.40 -23.03 -30.19
CA ALA A 85 -5.99 -22.49 -28.96
C ALA A 85 -5.17 -21.32 -28.39
N GLU A 86 -3.83 -21.39 -28.45
CA GLU A 86 -2.93 -20.31 -28.02
C GLU A 86 -3.12 -19.03 -28.87
N ILE A 87 -3.26 -19.17 -30.20
CA ILE A 87 -3.59 -18.05 -31.09
C ILE A 87 -4.96 -17.47 -30.74
N ASP A 88 -5.97 -18.32 -30.53
CA ASP A 88 -7.34 -17.92 -30.20
C ASP A 88 -7.41 -17.17 -28.85
N ALA A 89 -6.58 -17.53 -27.88
CA ALA A 89 -6.47 -16.83 -26.61
C ALA A 89 -5.72 -15.48 -26.73
N SER A 90 -4.67 -15.43 -27.55
CA SER A 90 -3.77 -14.26 -27.62
C SER A 90 -4.32 -13.11 -28.46
N GLN A 91 -5.06 -13.40 -29.54
CA GLN A 91 -5.63 -12.39 -30.43
C GLN A 91 -6.57 -11.38 -29.73
N PRO A 92 -7.58 -11.78 -28.94
CA PRO A 92 -8.47 -10.83 -28.29
C PRO A 92 -7.74 -9.96 -27.26
N LEU A 93 -6.74 -10.52 -26.56
CA LEU A 93 -5.94 -9.77 -25.59
C LEU A 93 -5.09 -8.70 -26.26
N LEU A 94 -4.45 -9.03 -27.39
CA LEU A 94 -3.75 -8.05 -28.22
C LEU A 94 -4.70 -6.95 -28.70
N GLY A 95 -5.89 -7.32 -29.17
CA GLY A 95 -6.91 -6.35 -29.61
C GLY A 95 -7.35 -5.39 -28.49
N GLN A 96 -7.61 -5.91 -27.29
CA GLN A 96 -7.98 -5.10 -26.13
C GLN A 96 -6.88 -4.11 -25.73
N ILE A 97 -5.63 -4.56 -25.69
CA ILE A 97 -4.48 -3.71 -25.37
C ILE A 97 -4.35 -2.58 -26.40
N MET A 98 -4.40 -2.90 -27.69
CA MET A 98 -4.25 -1.90 -28.75
C MET A 98 -5.39 -0.88 -28.76
N ALA A 99 -6.60 -1.27 -28.34
CA ALA A 99 -7.73 -0.36 -28.20
C ALA A 99 -7.59 0.60 -26.98
N GLY A 100 -6.92 0.16 -25.91
CA GLY A 100 -6.69 0.96 -24.70
C GLY A 100 -5.55 1.98 -24.84
N LEU A 101 -4.46 1.61 -25.53
CA LEU A 101 -3.25 2.42 -25.64
C LEU A 101 -3.46 3.90 -26.04
N PRO A 102 -4.37 4.28 -26.96
CA PRO A 102 -4.61 5.69 -27.30
C PRO A 102 -5.09 6.55 -26.11
N ALA A 103 -5.85 5.96 -25.19
CA ALA A 103 -6.32 6.65 -23.99
C ALA A 103 -5.24 6.74 -22.90
N GLU A 104 -4.34 5.75 -22.85
CA GLU A 104 -3.25 5.68 -21.87
C GLU A 104 -2.06 6.56 -22.27
N ALA A 105 -1.76 6.65 -23.57
CA ALA A 105 -0.63 7.41 -24.11
C ALA A 105 -1.05 8.31 -25.29
N PRO A 106 -1.89 9.34 -25.05
CA PRO A 106 -2.40 10.22 -26.11
C PRO A 106 -1.28 10.98 -26.85
N ALA A 107 -0.15 11.26 -26.18
CA ALA A 107 1.02 11.87 -26.80
C ALA A 107 1.63 11.01 -27.92
N PHE A 108 1.36 9.70 -27.92
CA PHE A 108 1.88 8.72 -28.87
C PHE A 108 0.84 8.26 -29.89
N ALA A 109 -0.34 8.88 -29.97
CA ALA A 109 -1.46 8.44 -30.80
C ALA A 109 -1.07 8.09 -32.25
N GLY A 110 -0.22 8.91 -32.89
CA GLY A 110 0.26 8.65 -34.25
C GLY A 110 1.14 7.39 -34.37
N ARG A 111 2.03 7.14 -33.40
CA ARG A 111 2.87 5.93 -33.35
C ARG A 111 2.05 4.70 -32.98
N ILE A 112 1.11 4.84 -32.05
CA ILE A 112 0.16 3.79 -31.68
C ILE A 112 -0.66 3.37 -32.91
N ALA A 113 -1.21 4.31 -33.67
CA ALA A 113 -1.94 4.01 -34.91
C ALA A 113 -1.06 3.30 -35.95
N ALA A 114 0.20 3.71 -36.09
CA ALA A 114 1.16 3.08 -37.00
C ALA A 114 1.55 1.65 -36.60
N ALA A 115 1.64 1.36 -35.30
CA ALA A 115 1.88 0.02 -34.76
C ALA A 115 0.63 -0.85 -34.88
N ALA A 116 -0.54 -0.31 -34.51
CA ALA A 116 -1.84 -0.98 -34.64
C ALA A 116 -2.11 -1.43 -36.09
N GLY A 117 -1.90 -0.56 -37.08
CA GLY A 117 -2.07 -0.93 -38.48
C GLY A 117 -1.05 -1.97 -39.00
N ALA A 118 0.12 -2.11 -38.36
CA ALA A 118 1.05 -3.20 -38.68
C ALA A 118 0.60 -4.52 -38.04
N MET A 119 0.18 -4.48 -36.78
CA MET A 119 -0.36 -5.63 -36.05
C MET A 119 -1.65 -6.16 -36.66
N GLU A 120 -2.57 -5.29 -37.07
CA GLU A 120 -3.83 -5.66 -37.72
C GLU A 120 -3.58 -6.43 -39.02
N ARG A 121 -2.67 -5.93 -39.87
CA ARG A 121 -2.28 -6.65 -41.09
C ARG A 121 -1.65 -8.00 -40.78
N PHE A 122 -0.79 -8.07 -39.77
CA PHE A 122 -0.22 -9.34 -39.31
C PHE A 122 -1.29 -10.33 -38.85
N ILE A 123 -2.27 -9.90 -38.04
CA ILE A 123 -3.37 -10.75 -37.56
C ILE A 123 -4.20 -11.26 -38.74
N VAL A 124 -4.59 -10.39 -39.67
CA VAL A 124 -5.41 -10.75 -40.84
C VAL A 124 -4.71 -11.81 -41.69
N GLU A 125 -3.43 -11.61 -42.04
CA GLU A 125 -2.68 -12.56 -42.86
C GLU A 125 -2.36 -13.86 -42.09
N SER A 126 -2.17 -13.79 -40.77
CA SER A 126 -2.03 -14.98 -39.92
C SER A 126 -3.31 -15.83 -39.91
N GLN A 127 -4.48 -15.20 -39.85
CA GLN A 127 -5.77 -15.90 -39.97
C GLN A 127 -5.97 -16.50 -41.37
N THR A 128 -5.48 -15.84 -42.41
CA THR A 128 -5.47 -16.38 -43.78
C THR A 128 -4.60 -17.64 -43.86
N ALA A 129 -3.39 -17.61 -43.28
CA ALA A 129 -2.51 -18.78 -43.19
C ALA A 129 -3.17 -19.94 -42.42
N ARG A 130 -3.80 -19.65 -41.28
CA ARG A 130 -4.55 -20.63 -40.49
C ARG A 130 -5.65 -21.30 -41.30
N ARG A 131 -6.48 -20.52 -41.98
CA ARG A 131 -7.58 -21.05 -42.83
C ARG A 131 -7.06 -22.00 -43.91
N MET A 132 -5.88 -21.73 -44.50
CA MET A 132 -5.24 -22.64 -45.43
C MET A 132 -4.82 -23.96 -44.77
N VAL A 133 -4.32 -23.93 -43.52
CA VAL A 133 -3.98 -25.15 -42.76
C VAL A 133 -5.23 -25.99 -42.47
N GLU A 134 -6.32 -25.35 -42.03
CA GLU A 134 -7.60 -26.01 -41.74
C GLU A 134 -8.23 -26.62 -43.01
N ALA A 135 -8.01 -26.00 -44.17
CA ALA A 135 -8.43 -26.52 -45.48
C ALA A 135 -7.52 -27.65 -46.03
N GLY A 136 -6.49 -28.08 -45.29
CA GLY A 136 -5.55 -29.12 -45.73
C GLY A 136 -4.45 -28.63 -46.70
N GLU A 137 -4.33 -27.32 -46.93
CA GLU A 137 -3.37 -26.72 -47.86
C GLU A 137 -2.04 -26.30 -47.16
N ALA A 138 -1.47 -27.17 -46.32
CA ALA A 138 -0.33 -26.84 -45.47
C ALA A 138 0.90 -26.28 -46.23
N ALA A 139 1.19 -26.78 -47.44
CA ALA A 139 2.29 -26.27 -48.25
C ALA A 139 2.07 -24.84 -48.74
N ARG A 140 0.83 -24.48 -49.10
CA ARG A 140 0.46 -23.11 -49.48
C ARG A 140 0.45 -22.18 -48.27
N ALA A 141 -0.04 -22.66 -47.14
CA ALA A 141 0.01 -21.94 -45.87
C ALA A 141 1.46 -21.60 -45.48
N ALA A 142 2.38 -22.56 -45.58
CA ALA A 142 3.80 -22.34 -45.27
C ALA A 142 4.51 -21.40 -46.26
N ALA A 143 4.09 -21.37 -47.53
CA ALA A 143 4.60 -20.42 -48.51
C ALA A 143 4.05 -19.00 -48.26
N HIS A 144 2.76 -18.89 -47.90
CA HIS A 144 2.13 -17.63 -47.54
C HIS A 144 2.73 -17.05 -46.25
N ALA A 145 2.94 -17.89 -45.23
CA ALA A 145 3.58 -17.49 -43.98
C ALA A 145 4.95 -16.86 -44.24
N ARG A 146 5.84 -17.57 -44.96
CA ARG A 146 7.19 -17.09 -45.28
C ARG A 146 7.23 -15.80 -46.12
N ARG A 147 6.29 -15.64 -47.06
CA ARG A 147 6.30 -14.52 -48.01
C ARG A 147 5.57 -13.27 -47.48
N VAL A 148 4.54 -13.47 -46.66
CA VAL A 148 3.60 -12.41 -46.26
C VAL A 148 3.57 -12.23 -44.74
N VAL A 149 3.38 -13.31 -43.98
CA VAL A 149 3.22 -13.23 -42.53
C VAL A 149 4.54 -12.85 -41.85
N ASP A 150 5.67 -13.50 -42.18
CA ASP A 150 6.96 -13.24 -41.51
C ASP A 150 7.42 -11.78 -41.66
N PRO A 151 7.35 -11.15 -42.86
CA PRO A 151 7.66 -9.72 -42.98
C PRO A 151 6.72 -8.81 -42.20
N LEU A 152 5.43 -9.15 -42.14
CA LEU A 152 4.44 -8.39 -41.37
C LEU A 152 4.65 -8.53 -39.86
N MET A 153 4.95 -9.75 -39.39
CA MET A 153 5.33 -10.03 -38.01
C MET A 153 6.55 -9.20 -37.61
N ARG A 154 7.60 -9.20 -38.45
CA ARG A 154 8.81 -8.40 -38.20
C ARG A 154 8.48 -6.91 -38.12
N THR A 155 7.69 -6.40 -39.05
CA THR A 155 7.27 -4.98 -39.05
C THR A 155 6.44 -4.63 -37.82
N ALA A 156 5.52 -5.51 -37.41
CA ALA A 156 4.69 -5.33 -36.22
C ALA A 156 5.52 -5.36 -34.94
N TYR A 157 6.49 -6.28 -34.86
CA TYR A 157 7.42 -6.39 -33.75
C TYR A 157 8.34 -5.17 -33.64
N GLU A 158 8.96 -4.74 -34.75
CA GLU A 158 9.83 -3.55 -34.80
C GLU A 158 9.07 -2.28 -34.40
N ARG A 159 7.86 -2.07 -34.96
CA ARG A 159 7.05 -0.89 -34.62
C ARG A 159 6.53 -0.93 -33.19
N GLY A 160 6.14 -2.09 -32.70
CA GLY A 160 5.73 -2.30 -31.31
C GLY A 160 6.87 -2.05 -30.34
N GLY A 161 8.07 -2.55 -30.65
CA GLY A 161 9.29 -2.32 -29.88
C GLY A 161 9.66 -0.84 -29.82
N VAL A 162 9.73 -0.15 -30.97
CA VAL A 162 10.01 1.30 -31.02
C VAL A 162 8.98 2.09 -30.23
N LEU A 163 7.69 1.77 -30.36
CA LEU A 163 6.64 2.41 -29.58
C LEU A 163 6.84 2.21 -28.07
N ALA A 164 7.13 0.97 -27.64
CA ALA A 164 7.37 0.66 -26.24
C ALA A 164 8.60 1.38 -25.68
N ASP A 165 9.70 1.43 -26.45
CA ASP A 165 10.93 2.12 -26.08
C ASP A 165 10.73 3.63 -25.99
N ASP A 166 10.00 4.21 -26.95
CA ASP A 166 9.67 5.63 -26.97
C ASP A 166 8.79 6.04 -25.78
N ILE A 167 7.76 5.24 -25.46
CA ILE A 167 6.91 5.47 -24.28
C ILE A 167 7.76 5.32 -23.01
N THR A 168 8.60 4.28 -22.91
CA THR A 168 9.49 4.08 -21.75
C THR A 168 10.44 5.27 -21.58
N ALA A 169 11.06 5.75 -22.65
CA ALA A 169 12.00 6.87 -22.60
C ALA A 169 11.31 8.19 -22.18
N TYR A 170 10.07 8.41 -22.64
CA TYR A 170 9.25 9.53 -22.21
C TYR A 170 8.87 9.43 -20.74
N VAL A 171 8.43 8.25 -20.28
CA VAL A 171 8.10 7.98 -18.88
C VAL A 171 9.30 8.22 -17.98
N ASP A 172 10.49 7.71 -18.34
CA ASP A 172 11.73 7.94 -17.60
C ASP A 172 12.13 9.42 -17.57
N GLY A 173 11.93 10.13 -18.69
CA GLY A 173 12.20 11.56 -18.81
C GLY A 173 11.30 12.39 -17.89
N GLU A 174 10.00 12.09 -17.90
CA GLU A 174 9.01 12.79 -17.09
C GLU A 174 9.18 12.45 -15.60
N ALA A 175 9.51 11.20 -15.24
CA ALA A 175 9.89 10.82 -13.88
C ALA A 175 11.08 11.62 -13.36
N LYS A 176 12.15 11.75 -14.17
CA LYS A 176 13.32 12.57 -13.82
C LYS A 176 12.94 14.04 -13.66
N ARG A 177 12.05 14.56 -14.52
CA ARG A 177 11.57 15.95 -14.44
C ARG A 177 10.77 16.17 -13.15
N LEU A 178 9.80 15.33 -12.83
CA LEU A 178 9.03 15.42 -11.58
C LEU A 178 9.91 15.27 -10.34
N ALA A 179 10.91 14.39 -10.36
CA ALA A 179 11.88 14.28 -9.27
C ALA A 179 12.70 15.56 -9.10
N SER A 180 13.13 16.19 -10.21
CA SER A 180 13.85 17.46 -10.18
C SER A 180 12.97 18.62 -9.70
N GLU A 181 11.72 18.68 -10.12
CA GLU A 181 10.74 19.69 -9.71
C GLU A 181 10.43 19.56 -8.21
N THR A 182 10.24 18.33 -7.71
CA THR A 182 10.06 18.03 -6.28
C THR A 182 11.28 18.45 -5.46
N ARG A 183 12.50 18.12 -5.93
CA ARG A 183 13.74 18.54 -5.24
C ARG A 183 13.88 20.06 -5.24
N SER A 184 13.63 20.73 -6.36
CA SER A 184 13.67 22.19 -6.46
C SER A 184 12.62 22.86 -5.57
N ALA A 185 11.39 22.33 -5.54
CA ALA A 185 10.32 22.84 -4.68
C ALA A 185 10.70 22.68 -3.20
N ARG A 186 11.24 21.52 -2.80
CA ARG A 186 11.74 21.29 -1.43
C ARG A 186 12.87 22.26 -1.06
N THR A 187 13.87 22.43 -1.92
CA THR A 187 14.98 23.36 -1.67
C THR A 187 14.46 24.80 -1.57
N MET A 188 13.57 25.23 -2.45
CA MET A 188 12.97 26.56 -2.40
C MET A 188 12.20 26.77 -1.09
N THR A 189 11.35 25.82 -0.69
CA THR A 189 10.59 25.90 0.58
C THR A 189 11.53 25.99 1.79
N LEU A 190 12.59 25.19 1.84
CA LEU A 190 13.59 25.26 2.92
C LEU A 190 14.31 26.62 2.94
N THR A 191 14.74 27.13 1.79
CA THR A 191 15.40 28.45 1.73
C THR A 191 14.46 29.59 2.13
N LEU A 192 13.19 29.52 1.74
CA LEU A 192 12.18 30.51 2.12
C LEU A 192 11.90 30.46 3.63
N GLY A 193 11.83 29.25 4.20
CA GLY A 193 11.69 29.05 5.65
C GLY A 193 12.87 29.61 6.44
N ILE A 194 14.11 29.32 6.01
CA ILE A 194 15.32 29.86 6.64
C ILE A 194 15.37 31.39 6.51
N ALA A 195 15.08 31.94 5.33
CA ALA A 195 15.05 33.39 5.11
C ALA A 195 14.01 34.07 6.01
N THR A 196 12.84 33.46 6.18
CA THR A 196 11.76 33.95 7.05
C THR A 196 12.22 34.05 8.51
N VAL A 197 12.90 33.00 9.01
CA VAL A 197 13.46 32.99 10.36
C VAL A 197 14.55 34.05 10.53
N LEU A 198 15.48 34.16 9.56
CA LEU A 198 16.57 35.14 9.61
C LEU A 198 16.07 36.58 9.58
N VAL A 199 15.11 36.90 8.70
CA VAL A 199 14.51 38.24 8.61
C VAL A 199 13.75 38.55 9.90
N GLY A 200 12.94 37.62 10.40
CA GLY A 200 12.24 37.77 11.67
C GLY A 200 13.19 38.03 12.83
N PHE A 201 14.28 37.27 12.92
CA PHE A 201 15.31 37.43 13.95
C PHE A 201 16.02 38.79 13.84
N CYS A 202 16.46 39.19 12.65
CA CYS A 202 17.11 40.48 12.41
C CYS A 202 16.20 41.67 12.79
N VAL A 203 14.92 41.63 12.40
CA VAL A 203 13.96 42.68 12.72
C VAL A 203 13.68 42.74 14.22
N ALA A 204 13.53 41.59 14.87
CA ALA A 204 13.38 41.51 16.33
C ALA A 204 14.60 42.09 17.05
N MET A 205 15.82 41.75 16.62
CA MET A 205 17.07 42.27 17.16
C MET A 205 17.19 43.79 17.01
N ILE A 206 16.93 44.33 15.82
CA ILE A 206 16.99 45.77 15.55
C ILE A 206 15.93 46.52 16.37
N MET A 207 14.70 46.01 16.44
CA MET A 207 13.63 46.64 17.23
C MET A 207 13.91 46.58 18.73
N SER A 208 14.47 45.49 19.25
CA SER A 208 14.86 45.39 20.65
C SER A 208 15.98 46.37 20.99
N ALA A 209 17.09 46.32 20.25
CA ALA A 209 18.29 47.12 20.51
C ALA A 209 18.04 48.63 20.42
N PHE A 210 17.34 49.11 19.38
CA PHE A 210 17.11 50.53 19.14
C PHE A 210 15.78 51.04 19.68
N GLY A 211 14.76 50.18 19.79
CA GLY A 211 13.43 50.55 20.23
C GLY A 211 13.24 50.53 21.74
N ILE A 212 13.97 49.67 22.46
CA ILE A 212 13.80 49.40 23.89
C ILE A 212 15.13 49.55 24.65
N THR A 213 16.14 48.75 24.34
CA THR A 213 17.36 48.59 25.18
C THR A 213 18.20 49.87 25.28
N ARG A 214 18.54 50.50 24.14
CA ARG A 214 19.35 51.73 24.14
C ARG A 214 18.67 52.92 24.85
N PRO A 215 17.39 53.23 24.59
CA PRO A 215 16.68 54.30 25.30
C PRO A 215 16.57 54.08 26.81
N LEU A 216 16.30 52.85 27.25
CA LEU A 216 16.28 52.48 28.68
C LEU A 216 17.65 52.67 29.32
N SER A 217 18.72 52.22 28.67
CA SER A 217 20.09 52.41 29.16
C SER A 217 20.46 53.89 29.31
N ARG A 218 20.02 54.76 28.38
CA ARG A 218 20.21 56.22 28.48
C ARG A 218 19.43 56.84 29.63
N LEU A 219 18.20 56.39 29.88
CA LEU A 219 17.39 56.84 31.01
C LEU A 219 18.02 56.44 32.35
N VAL A 220 18.46 55.19 32.47
CA VAL A 220 19.18 54.69 33.64
C VAL A 220 20.48 55.49 33.87
N GLY A 221 21.24 55.75 32.82
CA GLY A 221 22.44 56.57 32.90
C GLY A 221 22.16 58.01 33.37
N ALA A 222 21.09 58.64 32.86
CA ALA A 222 20.69 59.98 33.30
C ALA A 222 20.26 60.01 34.78
N MET A 223 19.55 58.98 35.25
CA MET A 223 19.17 58.85 36.66
C MET A 223 20.39 58.66 37.58
N ASN A 224 21.37 57.86 37.17
CA ASN A 224 22.60 57.68 37.95
C ASN A 224 23.39 59.00 38.10
N ARG A 225 23.54 59.78 37.02
CA ARG A 225 24.21 61.09 37.12
C ARG A 225 23.45 62.12 37.96
N MET A 226 22.12 62.06 37.93
CA MET A 226 21.29 62.89 38.82
C MET A 226 21.48 62.51 40.30
N ALA A 227 21.66 61.22 40.62
CA ALA A 227 21.97 60.78 41.97
C ALA A 227 23.36 61.25 42.44
N GLU A 228 24.30 61.46 41.52
CA GLU A 228 25.64 62.01 41.78
C GLU A 228 25.68 63.55 41.84
N GLY A 229 24.54 64.24 41.66
CA GLY A 229 24.40 65.69 41.83
C GLY A 229 24.43 66.51 40.54
N GLU A 230 24.47 65.88 39.35
CA GLU A 230 24.44 66.60 38.08
C GLU A 230 23.01 66.91 37.61
N VAL A 231 22.45 68.05 38.04
CA VAL A 231 21.06 68.46 37.73
C VAL A 231 20.91 69.11 36.34
N GLU A 232 21.98 69.26 35.55
CA GLU A 232 21.95 69.89 34.22
C GLU A 232 21.72 68.88 33.05
N ALA A 233 21.67 67.57 33.33
CA ALA A 233 21.57 66.54 32.31
C ALA A 233 20.29 66.64 31.44
N ARG A 234 20.41 66.89 30.13
CA ARG A 234 19.26 66.98 29.20
C ARG A 234 18.73 65.57 28.85
N LEU A 235 17.46 65.28 29.17
CA LEU A 235 16.82 64.01 28.82
C LEU A 235 16.30 64.06 27.38
N VAL A 236 17.02 63.43 26.45
CA VAL A 236 16.66 63.42 25.01
C VAL A 236 15.38 62.62 24.73
N GLU A 237 15.05 61.64 25.58
CA GLU A 237 13.95 60.70 25.33
C GLU A 237 12.55 61.25 25.72
N THR A 238 12.44 62.46 26.32
CA THR A 238 11.14 63.06 26.71
C THR A 238 10.21 63.39 25.56
N GLN A 239 10.76 63.58 24.35
CA GLN A 239 9.99 63.83 23.13
C GLN A 239 9.32 62.58 22.55
N ARG A 240 9.58 61.39 23.10
CA ARG A 240 8.94 60.15 22.63
C ARG A 240 7.49 60.05 23.08
N ARG A 241 6.66 59.39 22.25
CA ARG A 241 5.23 59.18 22.54
C ARG A 241 4.90 57.76 23.02
N ASP A 242 5.92 56.94 23.24
CA ASP A 242 5.79 55.59 23.78
C ASP A 242 6.01 55.54 25.30
N GLU A 243 5.93 54.34 25.89
CA GLU A 243 6.07 54.11 27.33
C GLU A 243 7.42 54.61 27.86
N ILE A 244 8.48 54.49 27.05
CA ILE A 244 9.81 55.03 27.36
C ILE A 244 9.77 56.56 27.49
N GLY A 245 9.03 57.24 26.61
CA GLY A 245 8.83 58.69 26.70
C GLY A 245 8.00 59.11 27.91
N ALA A 246 7.02 58.29 28.32
CA ALA A 246 6.26 58.53 29.54
C ALA A 246 7.16 58.45 30.79
N VAL A 247 8.03 57.42 30.86
CA VAL A 247 9.05 57.29 31.92
C VAL A 247 10.02 58.48 31.87
N ALA A 248 10.51 58.86 30.70
CA ALA A 248 11.41 60.01 30.55
C ALA A 248 10.78 61.32 31.08
N ARG A 249 9.49 61.57 30.80
CA ARG A 249 8.77 62.76 31.28
C ARG A 249 8.56 62.73 32.79
N ALA A 250 8.31 61.56 33.36
CA ALA A 250 8.24 61.40 34.82
C ALA A 250 9.60 61.74 35.46
N VAL A 251 10.71 61.25 34.89
CA VAL A 251 12.08 61.58 35.35
C VAL A 251 12.40 63.07 35.19
N GLU A 252 11.98 63.72 34.09
CA GLU A 252 12.12 65.16 33.89
C GLU A 252 11.29 65.97 34.90
N GLY A 253 10.11 65.48 35.29
CA GLY A 253 9.30 66.05 36.37
C GLY A 253 10.00 65.98 37.73
N ILE A 254 10.65 64.86 38.03
CA ILE A 254 11.47 64.69 39.25
C ILE A 254 12.66 65.65 39.23
N LYS A 255 13.37 65.75 38.10
CA LYS A 255 14.47 66.72 37.90
C LYS A 255 14.01 68.16 38.16
N ALA A 256 12.87 68.56 37.58
CA ALA A 256 12.32 69.90 37.72
C ALA A 256 11.80 70.19 39.14
N MET A 257 11.54 69.17 39.96
CA MET A 257 11.18 69.29 41.37
C MET A 257 12.43 69.42 42.24
N VAL A 258 13.46 68.60 42.01
CA VAL A 258 14.74 68.65 42.71
C VAL A 258 15.44 70.00 42.45
N ALA A 259 15.48 70.47 41.21
CA ALA A 259 16.03 71.78 40.85
C ALA A 259 15.25 72.94 41.50
N ARG A 260 13.91 72.85 41.55
CA ARG A 260 13.07 73.86 42.23
C ARG A 260 13.32 73.89 43.73
N LYS A 261 13.53 72.72 44.34
CA LYS A 261 13.76 72.62 45.78
C LYS A 261 15.15 73.14 46.17
N VAL A 262 16.18 72.85 45.36
CA VAL A 262 17.53 73.46 45.54
C VAL A 262 17.47 74.99 45.38
N ALA A 263 16.64 75.52 44.48
CA ALA A 263 16.40 76.96 44.34
C ALA A 263 15.52 77.56 45.46
N GLU A 264 14.49 76.83 45.94
CA GLU A 264 13.63 77.26 47.05
C GLU A 264 14.37 77.24 48.41
N ASP A 265 15.31 76.32 48.60
CA ASP A 265 16.17 76.23 49.80
C ASP A 265 17.23 77.35 49.82
N ALA A 266 17.57 77.92 48.65
CA ALA A 266 18.51 79.04 48.53
C ALA A 266 17.87 80.42 48.79
N GLU A 267 16.54 80.55 48.78
CA GLU A 267 15.86 81.86 48.86
C GLU A 267 14.87 82.02 50.04
N ARG A 268 14.65 81.00 50.89
CA ARG A 268 13.72 81.12 52.03
C ARG A 268 14.41 81.11 53.40
N GLY A 269 14.99 82.26 53.73
CA GLY A 269 15.05 82.73 55.12
C GLY A 269 13.66 83.17 55.59
N ARG A 270 13.05 82.31 56.42
CA ARG A 270 12.00 82.54 57.43
C ARG A 270 10.73 83.36 57.03
N ASP A 271 9.59 82.70 57.24
CA ASP A 271 8.24 83.25 57.49
C ASP A 271 7.23 83.28 56.32
N ALA A 272 6.62 82.12 56.05
CA ALA A 272 5.20 81.95 55.67
C ALA A 272 4.75 80.45 55.65
N ALA A 273 5.10 79.67 56.68
CA ALA A 273 4.99 78.20 56.64
C ALA A 273 3.65 77.58 57.10
N ALA A 274 2.66 78.36 57.55
CA ALA A 274 1.46 77.76 58.15
C ALA A 274 0.29 77.54 57.18
N ALA A 275 0.06 78.42 56.19
CA ALA A 275 -1.12 78.33 55.31
C ALA A 275 -0.91 77.52 54.02
N SER A 276 0.32 77.46 53.47
CA SER A 276 0.64 76.65 52.27
C SER A 276 0.85 75.16 52.58
N SER A 277 1.24 74.83 53.82
CA SER A 277 1.49 73.46 54.29
C SER A 277 0.24 72.58 54.18
N GLN A 278 -0.92 73.11 54.54
CA GLN A 278 -2.15 72.32 54.64
C GLN A 278 -2.76 71.99 53.28
N GLU A 279 -2.79 72.95 52.35
CA GLU A 279 -3.15 72.72 50.94
C GLU A 279 -2.17 71.77 50.24
N ARG A 280 -0.87 71.95 50.48
CA ARG A 280 0.18 71.09 49.93
C ARG A 280 0.09 69.67 50.45
N ARG A 281 -0.20 69.49 51.74
CA ARG A 281 -0.41 68.17 52.36
C ARG A 281 -1.67 67.50 51.83
N HIS A 282 -2.79 68.23 51.69
CA HIS A 282 -4.02 67.70 51.08
C HIS A 282 -3.82 67.26 49.63
N MET A 283 -3.10 68.07 48.83
CA MET A 283 -2.80 67.73 47.44
C MET A 283 -1.86 66.52 47.33
N LEU A 284 -0.83 66.43 48.18
CA LEU A 284 0.10 65.30 48.21
C LEU A 284 -0.59 64.01 48.67
N ILE A 285 -1.47 64.07 49.66
CA ILE A 285 -2.27 62.91 50.09
C ILE A 285 -3.21 62.47 48.97
N GLY A 286 -3.92 63.39 48.32
CA GLY A 286 -4.81 63.04 47.20
C GLY A 286 -4.09 62.40 46.01
N LEU A 287 -2.89 62.91 45.66
CA LEU A 287 -2.05 62.31 44.62
C LEU A 287 -1.50 60.94 45.04
N ALA A 288 -1.16 60.75 46.32
CA ALA A 288 -0.70 59.47 46.84
C ALA A 288 -1.83 58.43 46.85
N ASP A 289 -3.05 58.81 47.22
CA ASP A 289 -4.23 57.95 47.22
C ASP A 289 -4.62 57.52 45.79
N GLU A 290 -4.55 58.44 44.82
CA GLU A 290 -4.79 58.14 43.41
C GLU A 290 -3.71 57.21 42.84
N PHE A 291 -2.43 57.46 43.18
CA PHE A 291 -1.32 56.60 42.80
C PHE A 291 -1.42 55.20 43.42
N GLU A 292 -1.79 55.09 44.71
CA GLU A 292 -2.04 53.81 45.40
C GLU A 292 -3.14 53.01 44.70
N ARG A 293 -4.24 53.68 44.35
CA ARG A 293 -5.39 53.07 43.69
C ARG A 293 -5.05 52.57 42.28
N GLU A 294 -4.39 53.38 41.46
CA GLU A 294 -4.05 52.99 40.08
C GLU A 294 -2.98 51.90 40.05
N VAL A 295 -1.86 52.08 40.77
CA VAL A 295 -0.77 51.10 40.75
C VAL A 295 -1.14 49.84 41.52
N GLY A 296 -1.88 49.95 42.63
CA GLY A 296 -2.42 48.82 43.37
C GLY A 296 -3.41 48.00 42.54
N GLY A 297 -4.29 48.66 41.76
CA GLY A 297 -5.19 47.99 40.82
C GLY A 297 -4.44 47.20 39.74
N ILE A 298 -3.46 47.82 39.08
CA ILE A 298 -2.61 47.17 38.06
C ILE A 298 -1.84 45.98 38.66
N SER A 299 -1.29 46.13 39.87
CA SER A 299 -0.61 45.05 40.57
C SER A 299 -1.56 43.88 40.87
N GLY A 300 -2.79 44.17 41.32
CA GLY A 300 -3.82 43.16 41.55
C GLY A 300 -4.20 42.38 40.28
N GLU A 301 -4.35 43.08 39.16
CA GLU A 301 -4.61 42.46 37.85
C GLU A 301 -3.45 41.57 37.40
N ILE A 302 -2.20 42.04 37.55
CA ILE A 302 -1.00 41.25 37.21
C ILE A 302 -0.89 40.00 38.09
N SER A 303 -1.20 40.11 39.39
CA SER A 303 -1.15 38.97 40.31
C SER A 303 -2.21 37.92 39.95
N SER A 304 -3.42 38.36 39.60
CA SER A 304 -4.52 37.50 39.16
C SER A 304 -4.17 36.80 37.83
N ALA A 305 -3.68 37.55 36.84
CA ALA A 305 -3.24 37.00 35.56
C ALA A 305 -2.07 36.01 35.72
N SER A 306 -1.14 36.29 36.63
CA SER A 306 -0.03 35.39 36.95
C SER A 306 -0.52 34.08 37.56
N THR A 307 -1.51 34.14 38.46
CA THR A 307 -2.12 32.93 39.07
C THR A 307 -2.78 32.06 38.01
N LEU A 308 -3.57 32.67 37.10
CA LEU A 308 -4.19 31.95 35.99
C LEU A 308 -3.15 31.31 35.05
N LEU A 309 -2.05 32.01 34.76
CA LEU A 309 -0.96 31.47 33.95
C LEU A 309 -0.25 30.30 34.64
N GLN A 310 -0.05 30.37 35.96
CA GLN A 310 0.54 29.26 36.73
C GLN A 310 -0.36 28.02 36.69
N GLU A 311 -1.68 28.20 36.85
CA GLU A 311 -2.65 27.10 36.76
C GLU A 311 -2.68 26.48 35.35
N ALA A 312 -2.76 27.32 34.31
CA ALA A 312 -2.73 26.87 32.92
C ALA A 312 -1.44 26.12 32.58
N ALA A 313 -0.29 26.61 33.05
CA ALA A 313 1.00 25.95 32.85
C ALA A 313 1.08 24.60 33.56
N ARG A 314 0.59 24.48 34.80
CA ARG A 314 0.55 23.21 35.53
C ARG A 314 -0.33 22.18 34.82
N THR A 315 -1.51 22.59 34.37
CA THR A 315 -2.41 21.72 33.60
C THR A 315 -1.76 21.27 32.29
N MET A 316 -1.11 22.19 31.58
CA MET A 316 -0.40 21.88 30.33
C MET A 316 0.76 20.89 30.55
N SER A 317 1.53 21.06 31.63
CA SER A 317 2.62 20.15 32.01
C SER A 317 2.09 18.74 32.37
N ALA A 318 0.96 18.68 33.09
CA ALA A 318 0.29 17.41 33.39
C ALA A 318 -0.21 16.69 32.12
N THR A 319 -0.90 17.40 31.22
CA THR A 319 -1.39 16.84 29.94
C THR A 319 -0.24 16.40 29.03
N ALA A 320 0.86 17.16 29.00
CA ALA A 320 2.07 16.79 28.26
C ALA A 320 2.69 15.49 28.81
N THR A 321 2.81 15.38 30.13
CA THR A 321 3.34 14.18 30.80
C THR A 321 2.47 12.96 30.51
N GLU A 322 1.14 13.10 30.59
CA GLU A 322 0.20 12.04 30.26
C GLU A 322 0.29 11.63 28.78
N SER A 323 0.37 12.60 27.87
CA SER A 323 0.49 12.33 26.43
C SER A 323 1.79 11.59 26.09
N ALA A 324 2.91 11.93 26.75
CA ALA A 324 4.18 11.23 26.59
C ALA A 324 4.12 9.78 27.10
N ALA A 325 3.49 9.56 28.26
CA ALA A 325 3.28 8.23 28.81
C ALA A 325 2.39 7.36 27.92
N GLN A 326 1.28 7.92 27.41
CA GLN A 326 0.40 7.23 26.46
C GLN A 326 1.11 6.92 25.14
N SER A 327 1.92 7.86 24.65
CA SER A 327 2.72 7.66 23.44
C SER A 327 3.71 6.50 23.59
N THR A 328 4.35 6.38 24.75
CA THR A 328 5.23 5.25 25.08
C THR A 328 4.48 3.92 25.10
N ALA A 329 3.28 3.89 25.69
CA ALA A 329 2.44 2.69 25.72
C ALA A 329 1.99 2.27 24.31
N VAL A 330 1.62 3.23 23.46
CA VAL A 330 1.26 2.96 22.05
C VAL A 330 2.47 2.47 21.26
N ALA A 331 3.67 3.02 21.47
CA ALA A 331 4.90 2.53 20.85
C ALA A 331 5.17 1.06 21.19
N ALA A 332 5.08 0.69 22.48
CA ALA A 332 5.25 -0.68 22.93
C ALA A 332 4.20 -1.63 22.32
N ALA A 333 2.94 -1.19 22.21
CA ALA A 333 1.88 -1.95 21.57
C ALA A 333 2.14 -2.15 20.07
N ALA A 334 2.65 -1.12 19.38
CA ALA A 334 3.01 -1.19 17.96
C ALA A 334 4.20 -2.12 17.70
N GLU A 335 5.22 -2.11 18.57
CA GLU A 335 6.34 -3.06 18.53
C GLU A 335 5.87 -4.51 18.72
N GLN A 336 4.98 -4.75 19.68
CA GLN A 336 4.39 -6.08 19.88
C GLN A 336 3.56 -6.51 18.66
N ALA A 337 2.79 -5.59 18.07
CA ALA A 337 2.05 -5.86 16.84
C ALA A 337 3.01 -6.22 15.68
N ALA A 338 4.13 -5.52 15.53
CA ALA A 338 5.15 -5.84 14.53
C ALA A 338 5.73 -7.24 14.72
N ALA A 339 6.03 -7.65 15.96
CA ALA A 339 6.50 -9.00 16.26
C ALA A 339 5.46 -10.09 15.90
N ASN A 340 4.18 -9.83 16.18
CA ASN A 340 3.09 -10.72 15.79
C ASN A 340 2.96 -10.83 14.26
N VAL A 341 3.06 -9.71 13.56
CA VAL A 341 3.02 -9.67 12.08
C VAL A 341 4.19 -10.46 11.49
N HIS A 342 5.39 -10.35 12.04
CA HIS A 342 6.54 -11.19 11.63
C HIS A 342 6.30 -12.68 11.84
N THR A 343 5.63 -13.05 12.93
CA THR A 343 5.26 -14.46 13.19
C THR A 343 4.26 -14.96 12.15
N VAL A 344 3.28 -14.15 11.78
CA VAL A 344 2.32 -14.47 10.72
C VAL A 344 3.02 -14.58 9.35
N ALA A 345 4.02 -13.73 9.07
CA ALA A 345 4.83 -13.81 7.85
C ALA A 345 5.52 -15.16 7.72
N ALA A 346 6.21 -15.60 8.78
CA ALA A 346 6.90 -16.89 8.79
C ALA A 346 5.92 -18.06 8.60
N ALA A 347 4.76 -18.02 9.26
CA ALA A 347 3.71 -19.03 9.07
C ALA A 347 3.15 -19.04 7.65
N ALA A 348 2.99 -17.87 7.02
CA ALA A 348 2.53 -17.77 5.63
C ALA A 348 3.57 -18.29 4.63
N GLU A 349 4.86 -18.07 4.87
CA GLU A 349 5.95 -18.66 4.06
C GLU A 349 5.96 -20.20 4.17
N GLU A 350 5.81 -20.74 5.38
CA GLU A 350 5.72 -22.20 5.62
C GLU A 350 4.48 -22.82 4.97
N LEU A 351 3.33 -22.12 5.02
CA LEU A 351 2.12 -22.50 4.28
C LEU A 351 2.36 -22.49 2.77
N GLY A 352 3.04 -21.47 2.24
CA GLY A 352 3.37 -21.40 0.81
C GLY A 352 4.22 -22.59 0.36
N SER A 353 5.24 -22.94 1.14
CA SER A 353 6.04 -24.15 0.87
C SER A 353 5.20 -25.43 0.92
N SER A 354 4.25 -25.53 1.86
CA SER A 354 3.38 -26.69 2.00
C SER A 354 2.41 -26.82 0.82
N VAL A 355 1.83 -25.71 0.37
CA VAL A 355 0.94 -25.66 -0.80
C VAL A 355 1.68 -26.06 -2.07
N GLN A 356 2.92 -25.60 -2.26
CA GLN A 356 3.75 -26.00 -3.40
C GLN A 356 4.05 -27.51 -3.42
N GLU A 357 4.37 -28.09 -2.26
CA GLU A 357 4.61 -29.53 -2.15
C GLU A 357 3.33 -30.35 -2.40
N ILE A 358 2.18 -29.89 -1.90
CA ILE A 358 0.87 -30.50 -2.21
C ILE A 358 0.62 -30.44 -3.72
N GLY A 359 0.87 -29.30 -4.37
CA GLY A 359 0.73 -29.15 -5.82
C GLY A 359 1.60 -30.17 -6.59
N ARG A 360 2.86 -30.33 -6.19
CA ARG A 360 3.77 -31.33 -6.76
C ARG A 360 3.26 -32.77 -6.56
N GLN A 361 2.69 -33.08 -5.39
CA GLN A 361 2.12 -34.40 -5.11
C GLN A 361 0.86 -34.67 -5.92
N VAL A 362 -0.01 -33.68 -6.11
CA VAL A 362 -1.24 -33.79 -6.91
C VAL A 362 -0.92 -33.99 -8.38
N ASP A 363 0.03 -33.23 -8.93
CA ASP A 363 0.54 -33.42 -10.29
C ASP A 363 1.18 -34.83 -10.47
N GLY A 364 1.91 -35.31 -9.45
CA GLY A 364 2.39 -36.69 -9.39
C GLY A 364 1.27 -37.73 -9.41
N ALA A 365 0.20 -37.51 -8.64
CA ALA A 365 -0.96 -38.39 -8.59
C ALA A 365 -1.72 -38.41 -9.93
N ALA A 366 -1.86 -37.25 -10.59
CA ALA A 366 -2.47 -37.14 -11.91
C ALA A 366 -1.70 -37.95 -12.96
N ARG A 367 -0.37 -37.83 -13.02
CA ARG A 367 0.47 -38.66 -13.90
C ARG A 367 0.35 -40.16 -13.61
N LEU A 368 0.28 -40.53 -12.33
CA LEU A 368 0.11 -41.94 -11.95
C LEU A 368 -1.27 -42.47 -12.39
N ALA A 369 -2.31 -41.65 -12.27
CA ALA A 369 -3.64 -41.98 -12.78
C ALA A 369 -3.65 -42.15 -14.31
N GLU A 370 -2.99 -41.27 -15.06
CA GLU A 370 -2.83 -41.41 -16.52
C GLU A 370 -2.10 -42.70 -16.91
N ALA A 371 -1.01 -43.03 -16.20
CA ALA A 371 -0.30 -44.28 -16.40
C ALA A 371 -1.19 -45.50 -16.09
N ALA A 372 -2.03 -45.41 -15.06
CA ALA A 372 -3.01 -46.44 -14.73
C ALA A 372 -4.11 -46.56 -15.81
N VAL A 373 -4.57 -45.46 -16.42
CA VAL A 373 -5.50 -45.51 -17.59
C VAL A 373 -4.84 -46.31 -18.72
N ALA A 374 -3.58 -46.00 -19.04
CA ALA A 374 -2.86 -46.67 -20.12
C ALA A 374 -2.67 -48.17 -19.84
N GLU A 375 -2.35 -48.56 -18.61
CA GLU A 375 -2.25 -49.97 -18.19
C GLU A 375 -3.62 -50.67 -18.21
N ALA A 376 -4.69 -50.02 -17.76
CA ALA A 376 -6.04 -50.54 -17.85
C ALA A 376 -6.48 -50.72 -19.31
N GLY A 377 -6.08 -49.82 -20.21
CA GLY A 377 -6.27 -49.96 -21.66
C GLY A 377 -5.57 -51.20 -22.23
N ARG A 378 -4.28 -51.40 -21.90
CA ARG A 378 -3.53 -52.62 -22.29
C ARG A 378 -4.14 -53.89 -21.72
N THR A 379 -4.62 -53.83 -20.48
CA THR A 379 -5.35 -54.94 -19.86
C THR A 379 -6.65 -55.22 -20.61
N GLY A 380 -7.38 -54.18 -21.00
CA GLY A 380 -8.58 -54.27 -21.84
C GLY A 380 -8.31 -54.96 -23.19
N GLU A 381 -7.17 -54.68 -23.84
CA GLU A 381 -6.76 -55.37 -25.07
C GLU A 381 -6.47 -56.86 -24.82
N ALA A 382 -5.77 -57.19 -23.73
CA ALA A 382 -5.50 -58.59 -23.35
C ALA A 382 -6.80 -59.36 -23.03
N VAL A 383 -7.73 -58.72 -22.34
CA VAL A 383 -9.08 -59.25 -22.05
C VAL A 383 -9.88 -59.43 -23.34
N HIS A 384 -9.80 -58.49 -24.28
CA HIS A 384 -10.43 -58.64 -25.58
C HIS A 384 -9.86 -59.86 -26.34
N GLY A 385 -8.54 -60.06 -26.31
CA GLY A 385 -7.89 -61.25 -26.84
C GLY A 385 -8.37 -62.55 -26.17
N LEU A 386 -8.54 -62.53 -24.85
CA LEU A 386 -9.11 -63.65 -24.08
C LEU A 386 -10.57 -63.90 -24.46
N SER A 387 -11.36 -62.86 -24.67
CA SER A 387 -12.76 -62.95 -25.11
C SER A 387 -12.87 -63.58 -26.51
N GLN A 388 -11.96 -63.26 -27.43
CA GLN A 388 -11.87 -63.93 -28.72
C GLN A 388 -11.46 -65.41 -28.59
N ALA A 389 -10.55 -65.73 -27.67
CA ALA A 389 -10.16 -67.12 -27.40
C ALA A 389 -11.31 -67.91 -26.78
N ALA A 390 -12.04 -67.31 -25.84
CA ALA A 390 -13.26 -67.84 -25.23
C ALA A 390 -14.35 -68.08 -26.27
N ALA A 391 -14.54 -67.16 -27.23
CA ALA A 391 -15.48 -67.34 -28.34
C ALA A 391 -15.11 -68.56 -29.21
N ARG A 392 -13.81 -68.73 -29.54
CA ARG A 392 -13.33 -69.92 -30.26
C ARG A 392 -13.54 -71.21 -29.47
N ILE A 393 -13.35 -71.19 -28.15
CA ILE A 393 -13.69 -72.32 -27.27
C ILE A 393 -15.19 -72.59 -27.35
N GLY A 394 -16.03 -71.56 -27.32
CA GLY A 394 -17.47 -71.63 -27.53
C GLY A 394 -17.82 -72.35 -28.84
N ASP A 395 -17.23 -71.94 -29.96
CA ASP A 395 -17.43 -72.56 -31.27
C ASP A 395 -17.04 -74.05 -31.28
N VAL A 396 -15.91 -74.39 -30.64
CA VAL A 396 -15.46 -75.79 -30.49
C VAL A 396 -16.43 -76.58 -29.61
N THR A 397 -16.88 -76.03 -28.48
CA THR A 397 -17.86 -76.71 -27.60
C THR A 397 -19.20 -76.90 -28.30
N ALA A 398 -19.65 -75.97 -29.14
CA ALA A 398 -20.85 -76.09 -29.94
C ALA A 398 -20.72 -77.18 -31.02
N MET A 399 -19.55 -77.27 -31.65
CA MET A 399 -19.22 -78.35 -32.58
C MET A 399 -19.22 -79.71 -31.89
N ILE A 400 -18.57 -79.83 -30.72
CA ILE A 400 -18.55 -81.07 -29.93
C ILE A 400 -19.97 -81.45 -29.48
N SER A 401 -20.79 -80.48 -29.05
CA SER A 401 -22.19 -80.72 -28.71
C SER A 401 -22.99 -81.25 -29.90
N THR A 402 -22.71 -80.74 -31.11
CA THR A 402 -23.34 -81.23 -32.35
C THR A 402 -22.90 -82.66 -32.69
N ILE A 403 -21.60 -82.96 -32.54
CA ILE A 403 -21.05 -84.32 -32.70
C ILE A 403 -21.67 -85.27 -31.68
N ALA A 404 -21.78 -84.85 -30.41
CA ALA A 404 -22.42 -85.63 -29.36
C ALA A 404 -23.89 -85.90 -29.68
N ALA A 405 -24.64 -84.90 -30.17
CA ALA A 405 -26.02 -85.08 -30.60
C ALA A 405 -26.14 -86.06 -31.79
N GLN A 406 -25.27 -85.96 -32.80
CA GLN A 406 -25.21 -86.93 -33.91
C GLN A 406 -24.84 -88.34 -33.42
N THR A 407 -23.88 -88.45 -32.50
CA THR A 407 -23.42 -89.71 -31.92
C THR A 407 -24.54 -90.37 -31.11
N ASN A 408 -25.32 -89.57 -30.37
CA ASN A 408 -26.51 -90.02 -29.65
C ASN A 408 -27.58 -90.57 -30.62
N LEU A 409 -27.83 -89.88 -31.75
CA LEU A 409 -28.75 -90.35 -32.78
C LEU A 409 -28.27 -91.64 -33.47
N LEU A 410 -26.96 -91.73 -33.76
CA LEU A 410 -26.33 -92.94 -34.31
C LEU A 410 -26.44 -94.12 -33.34
N ALA A 411 -26.15 -93.89 -32.05
CA ALA A 411 -26.26 -94.87 -30.99
C ALA A 411 -27.71 -95.32 -30.77
N LEU A 412 -28.68 -94.40 -30.88
CA LEU A 412 -30.10 -94.73 -30.84
C LEU A 412 -30.51 -95.63 -32.01
N ASN A 413 -30.10 -95.29 -33.23
CA ASN A 413 -30.35 -96.13 -34.41
C ASN A 413 -29.72 -97.52 -34.27
N ALA A 414 -28.49 -97.61 -33.75
CA ALA A 414 -27.83 -98.87 -33.46
C ALA A 414 -28.54 -99.68 -32.37
N THR A 415 -29.08 -99.01 -31.34
CA THR A 415 -29.89 -99.65 -30.29
C THR A 415 -31.18 -100.24 -30.87
N ILE A 416 -31.84 -99.52 -31.78
CA ILE A 416 -33.04 -99.99 -32.48
C ILE A 416 -32.72 -101.23 -33.33
N GLU A 417 -31.64 -101.20 -34.12
CA GLU A 417 -31.28 -102.34 -34.98
C GLU A 417 -30.79 -103.55 -34.17
N ALA A 418 -30.08 -103.31 -33.05
CA ALA A 418 -29.69 -104.36 -32.11
C ALA A 418 -30.90 -105.02 -31.43
N ALA A 419 -31.94 -104.24 -31.10
CA ALA A 419 -33.21 -104.78 -30.60
C ALA A 419 -33.94 -105.60 -31.68
N ARG A 420 -33.84 -105.18 -32.94
CA ARG A 420 -34.42 -105.87 -34.11
C ARG A 420 -33.78 -107.23 -34.39
N ALA A 421 -32.48 -107.36 -34.12
CA ALA A 421 -31.72 -108.61 -34.24
C ALA A 421 -31.96 -109.62 -33.07
N GLY A 422 -32.79 -109.26 -32.08
CA GLY A 422 -33.20 -110.15 -30.99
C GLY A 422 -32.03 -110.68 -30.15
N ALA A 423 -31.98 -112.00 -29.91
CA ALA A 423 -30.99 -112.61 -29.02
C ALA A 423 -29.53 -112.47 -29.51
N ALA A 424 -29.31 -112.35 -30.83
CA ALA A 424 -27.99 -112.18 -31.45
C ALA A 424 -27.45 -110.74 -31.33
N GLY A 425 -28.34 -109.74 -31.17
CA GLY A 425 -27.99 -108.33 -31.05
C GLY A 425 -27.65 -107.86 -29.64
N ARG A 426 -27.76 -108.72 -28.61
CA ARG A 426 -27.60 -108.32 -27.20
C ARG A 426 -26.26 -107.64 -26.89
N GLY A 427 -25.15 -108.14 -27.43
CA GLY A 427 -23.83 -107.51 -27.25
C GLY A 427 -23.74 -106.13 -27.89
N PHE A 428 -24.32 -105.97 -29.09
CA PHE A 428 -24.40 -104.68 -29.78
C PHE A 428 -25.32 -103.69 -29.07
N ALA A 429 -26.41 -104.15 -28.46
CA ALA A 429 -27.33 -103.30 -27.71
C ALA A 429 -26.65 -102.68 -26.47
N VAL A 430 -25.81 -103.44 -25.76
CA VAL A 430 -25.04 -102.92 -24.60
C VAL A 430 -24.05 -101.85 -25.06
N VAL A 431 -23.29 -102.11 -26.14
CA VAL A 431 -22.34 -101.12 -26.67
C VAL A 431 -23.07 -99.86 -27.16
N ALA A 432 -24.20 -100.00 -27.85
CA ALA A 432 -24.98 -98.86 -28.32
C ALA A 432 -25.54 -98.02 -27.16
N ALA A 433 -25.99 -98.65 -26.07
CA ALA A 433 -26.42 -97.95 -24.87
C ALA A 433 -25.26 -97.21 -24.17
N GLU A 434 -24.07 -97.81 -24.12
CA GLU A 434 -22.88 -97.18 -23.55
C GLU A 434 -22.44 -95.97 -24.38
N VAL A 435 -22.41 -96.09 -25.71
CA VAL A 435 -22.12 -94.96 -26.62
C VAL A 435 -23.15 -93.84 -26.46
N LYS A 436 -24.43 -94.20 -26.29
CA LYS A 436 -25.50 -93.23 -26.02
C LYS A 436 -25.25 -92.48 -24.72
N ALA A 437 -24.91 -93.18 -23.64
CA ALA A 437 -24.62 -92.58 -22.34
C ALA A 437 -23.41 -91.64 -22.38
N LEU A 438 -22.32 -92.04 -23.08
CA LEU A 438 -21.15 -91.19 -23.30
C LEU A 438 -21.48 -89.93 -24.11
N ALA A 439 -22.34 -90.05 -25.13
CA ALA A 439 -22.77 -88.92 -25.94
C ALA A 439 -23.58 -87.91 -25.10
N ASP A 440 -24.53 -88.39 -24.28
CA ASP A 440 -25.30 -87.54 -23.36
C ASP A 440 -24.41 -86.89 -22.29
N GLN A 441 -23.42 -87.63 -21.77
CA GLN A 441 -22.42 -87.07 -20.83
C GLN A 441 -21.57 -85.99 -21.49
N THR A 442 -21.16 -86.20 -22.74
CA THR A 442 -20.38 -85.23 -23.52
C THR A 442 -21.19 -83.94 -23.75
N ALA A 443 -22.46 -84.05 -24.14
CA ALA A 443 -23.34 -82.90 -24.33
C ALA A 443 -23.51 -82.08 -23.04
N ARG A 444 -23.69 -82.73 -21.89
CA ARG A 444 -23.75 -82.06 -20.58
C ARG A 444 -22.44 -81.36 -20.24
N ALA A 445 -21.31 -82.04 -20.40
CA ALA A 445 -19.99 -81.45 -20.14
C ALA A 445 -19.72 -80.23 -21.03
N THR A 446 -20.10 -80.27 -22.32
CA THR A 446 -19.96 -79.10 -23.21
C THR A 446 -20.84 -77.93 -22.81
N ALA A 447 -22.06 -78.19 -22.30
CA ALA A 447 -22.94 -77.14 -21.80
C ALA A 447 -22.39 -76.48 -20.52
N GLU A 448 -21.80 -77.26 -19.61
CA GLU A 448 -21.14 -76.73 -18.42
C GLU A 448 -19.92 -75.88 -18.78
N ILE A 449 -19.07 -76.33 -19.73
CA ILE A 449 -17.92 -75.54 -20.20
C ILE A 449 -18.39 -74.23 -20.83
N ALA A 450 -19.42 -74.25 -21.67
CA ALA A 450 -19.97 -73.03 -22.26
C ALA A 450 -20.45 -72.03 -21.19
N GLY A 451 -21.10 -72.53 -20.12
CA GLY A 451 -21.51 -71.72 -18.97
C GLY A 451 -20.31 -71.10 -18.22
N GLN A 452 -19.25 -71.88 -17.98
CA GLN A 452 -18.05 -71.37 -17.32
C GLN A 452 -17.30 -70.33 -18.15
N VAL A 453 -17.19 -70.54 -19.46
CA VAL A 453 -16.56 -69.59 -20.38
C VAL A 453 -17.32 -68.26 -20.41
N GLY A 454 -18.66 -68.30 -20.41
CA GLY A 454 -19.49 -67.10 -20.28
C GLY A 454 -19.25 -66.36 -18.97
N ALA A 455 -19.26 -67.07 -17.83
CA ALA A 455 -19.03 -66.48 -16.52
C ALA A 455 -17.64 -65.82 -16.38
N VAL A 456 -16.59 -66.43 -16.93
CA VAL A 456 -15.23 -65.85 -16.93
C VAL A 456 -15.19 -64.56 -17.74
N ARG A 457 -15.83 -64.54 -18.91
CA ARG A 457 -15.90 -63.34 -19.76
C ARG A 457 -16.62 -62.20 -19.04
N ASP A 458 -17.82 -62.45 -18.54
CA ASP A 458 -18.63 -61.42 -17.88
C ASP A 458 -17.93 -60.85 -16.64
N SER A 459 -17.29 -61.72 -15.85
CA SER A 459 -16.50 -61.30 -14.69
C SER A 459 -15.32 -60.41 -15.08
N THR A 460 -14.67 -60.72 -16.21
CA THR A 460 -13.49 -59.96 -16.67
C THR A 460 -13.90 -58.58 -17.20
N ASP A 461 -14.96 -58.50 -18.00
CA ASP A 461 -15.50 -57.23 -18.52
C ASP A 461 -15.94 -56.30 -17.37
N SER A 462 -16.56 -56.86 -16.33
CA SER A 462 -16.97 -56.12 -15.12
C SER A 462 -15.76 -55.50 -14.39
N VAL A 463 -14.68 -56.26 -14.20
CA VAL A 463 -13.45 -55.78 -13.54
C VAL A 463 -12.79 -54.65 -14.32
N VAL A 464 -12.68 -54.78 -15.65
CA VAL A 464 -12.08 -53.73 -16.50
C VAL A 464 -12.91 -52.44 -16.45
N SER A 465 -14.23 -52.55 -16.53
CA SER A 465 -15.15 -51.40 -16.44
C SER A 465 -15.05 -50.69 -15.08
N ALA A 466 -14.99 -51.46 -13.98
CA ALA A 466 -14.84 -50.93 -12.64
C ALA A 466 -13.52 -50.15 -12.48
N ILE A 467 -12.39 -50.72 -12.94
CA ILE A 467 -11.08 -50.06 -12.91
C ILE A 467 -11.10 -48.75 -13.72
N ALA A 468 -11.65 -48.77 -14.93
CA ALA A 468 -11.77 -47.57 -15.77
C ALA A 468 -12.69 -46.49 -15.16
N GLY A 469 -13.70 -46.90 -14.38
CA GLY A 469 -14.52 -45.99 -13.58
C GLY A 469 -13.72 -45.32 -12.46
N SER A 470 -13.04 -46.11 -11.62
CA SER A 470 -12.23 -45.61 -10.51
C SER A 470 -11.11 -44.67 -10.97
N ILE A 471 -10.47 -44.95 -12.11
CA ILE A 471 -9.41 -44.06 -12.60
C ILE A 471 -9.99 -42.71 -13.06
N ARG A 472 -11.14 -42.69 -13.75
CA ARG A 472 -11.80 -41.42 -14.11
C ARG A 472 -12.17 -40.58 -12.90
N GLU A 473 -12.64 -41.23 -11.83
CA GLU A 473 -12.94 -40.57 -10.56
C GLU A 473 -11.68 -39.97 -9.94
N ILE A 474 -10.58 -40.73 -9.86
CA ILE A 474 -9.28 -40.24 -9.35
C ILE A 474 -8.77 -39.05 -10.17
N SER A 475 -8.86 -39.10 -11.50
CA SER A 475 -8.48 -37.98 -12.37
C SER A 475 -9.33 -36.74 -12.10
N GLY A 476 -10.65 -36.90 -11.92
CA GLY A 476 -11.55 -35.79 -11.59
C GLY A 476 -11.25 -35.16 -10.22
N VAL A 477 -11.01 -35.99 -9.19
CA VAL A 477 -10.62 -35.53 -7.86
C VAL A 477 -9.26 -34.81 -7.91
N SER A 478 -8.28 -35.34 -8.63
CA SER A 478 -6.95 -34.73 -8.77
C SER A 478 -7.03 -33.36 -9.43
N ALA A 479 -7.85 -33.20 -10.48
CA ALA A 479 -8.09 -31.91 -11.12
C ALA A 479 -8.76 -30.91 -10.17
N SER A 480 -9.73 -31.35 -9.37
CA SER A 480 -10.37 -30.49 -8.37
C SER A 480 -9.40 -30.05 -7.27
N ILE A 481 -8.51 -30.94 -6.81
CA ILE A 481 -7.50 -30.59 -5.81
C ILE A 481 -6.49 -29.63 -6.42
N ALA A 482 -6.05 -29.83 -7.66
CA ALA A 482 -5.13 -28.93 -8.35
C ALA A 482 -5.68 -27.50 -8.42
N ALA A 483 -6.95 -27.34 -8.81
CA ALA A 483 -7.61 -26.05 -8.82
C ALA A 483 -7.68 -25.41 -7.41
N ALA A 484 -7.98 -26.19 -6.38
CA ALA A 484 -7.99 -25.70 -5.00
C ALA A 484 -6.58 -25.31 -4.50
N VAL A 485 -5.53 -26.01 -4.93
CA VAL A 485 -4.14 -25.68 -4.62
C VAL A 485 -3.73 -24.37 -5.28
N GLU A 486 -4.11 -24.14 -6.54
CA GLU A 486 -3.86 -22.86 -7.23
C GLU A 486 -4.55 -21.69 -6.50
N GLU A 487 -5.79 -21.87 -6.06
CA GLU A 487 -6.51 -20.86 -5.26
C GLU A 487 -5.84 -20.61 -3.91
N GLN A 488 -5.38 -21.66 -3.22
CA GLN A 488 -4.65 -21.56 -1.96
C GLN A 488 -3.29 -20.86 -2.13
N ASP A 489 -2.57 -21.10 -3.23
CA ASP A 489 -1.31 -20.42 -3.53
C ASP A 489 -1.54 -18.92 -3.71
N ALA A 490 -2.55 -18.54 -4.50
CA ALA A 490 -2.93 -17.14 -4.70
C ALA A 490 -3.32 -16.46 -3.36
N ALA A 491 -4.14 -17.12 -2.54
CA ALA A 491 -4.54 -16.61 -1.23
C ALA A 491 -3.35 -16.46 -0.29
N THR A 492 -2.41 -17.41 -0.30
CA THR A 492 -1.21 -17.36 0.54
C THR A 492 -0.28 -16.21 0.13
N GLN A 493 -0.08 -16.00 -1.17
CA GLN A 493 0.66 -14.84 -1.68
C GLN A 493 0.01 -13.51 -1.30
N GLU A 494 -1.32 -13.44 -1.31
CA GLU A 494 -2.05 -12.26 -0.87
C GLU A 494 -1.89 -12.00 0.65
N ILE A 495 -1.88 -13.05 1.47
CA ILE A 495 -1.58 -12.95 2.91
C ILE A 495 -0.18 -12.38 3.12
N VAL A 496 0.84 -12.90 2.43
CA VAL A 496 2.23 -12.41 2.54
C VAL A 496 2.32 -10.92 2.18
N ARG A 497 1.63 -10.50 1.11
CA ARG A 497 1.56 -9.09 0.72
C ARG A 497 0.91 -8.22 1.81
N ASN A 498 -0.24 -8.64 2.33
CA ASN A 498 -0.96 -7.92 3.37
C ASN A 498 -0.17 -7.83 4.68
N VAL A 499 0.55 -8.88 5.04
CA VAL A 499 1.44 -8.93 6.20
C VAL A 499 2.61 -7.95 6.05
N THR A 500 3.22 -7.87 4.87
CA THR A 500 4.29 -6.89 4.59
C THR A 500 3.79 -5.44 4.72
N GLN A 501 2.58 -5.17 4.23
CA GLN A 501 1.93 -3.87 4.38
C GLN A 501 1.62 -3.57 5.85
N ALA A 502 1.10 -4.53 6.60
CA ALA A 502 0.84 -4.38 8.03
C ALA A 502 2.12 -4.10 8.81
N ALA A 503 3.24 -4.77 8.51
CA ALA A 503 4.54 -4.54 9.14
C ALA A 503 5.07 -3.13 8.86
N THR A 504 4.86 -2.64 7.63
CA THR A 504 5.21 -1.25 7.29
C THR A 504 4.36 -0.27 8.09
N GLY A 505 3.05 -0.51 8.17
CA GLY A 505 2.12 0.33 8.93
C GLY A 505 2.42 0.37 10.42
N THR A 506 2.79 -0.76 11.05
CA THR A 506 3.21 -0.77 12.46
C THR A 506 4.50 0.04 12.66
N GLY A 507 5.46 -0.06 11.74
CA GLY A 507 6.67 0.76 11.75
C GLY A 507 6.39 2.26 11.64
N GLU A 508 5.45 2.66 10.77
CA GLU A 508 5.01 4.06 10.67
C GLU A 508 4.33 4.55 11.95
N VAL A 509 3.50 3.73 12.59
CA VAL A 509 2.87 4.07 13.87
C VAL A 509 3.93 4.29 14.95
N THR A 510 4.94 3.41 15.06
CA THR A 510 6.05 3.57 16.01
C THR A 510 6.85 4.85 15.76
N GLY A 511 7.13 5.19 14.50
CA GLY A 511 7.82 6.45 14.16
C GLY A 511 6.98 7.68 14.50
N ASN A 512 5.70 7.68 14.11
CA ASN A 512 4.79 8.81 14.34
C ASN A 512 4.57 9.05 15.84
N ILE A 513 4.39 7.99 16.63
CA ILE A 513 4.15 8.12 18.06
C ILE A 513 5.40 8.56 18.82
N GLY A 514 6.60 8.19 18.34
CA GLY A 514 7.86 8.76 18.83
C GLY A 514 7.89 10.29 18.68
N GLY A 515 7.46 10.80 17.52
CA GLY A 515 7.34 12.25 17.30
C GLY A 515 6.30 12.93 18.20
N VAL A 516 5.18 12.26 18.50
CA VAL A 516 4.18 12.77 19.46
C VAL A 516 4.75 12.82 20.88
N ALA A 517 5.51 11.81 21.30
CA ALA A 517 6.18 11.80 22.60
C ALA A 517 7.17 12.97 22.72
N GLU A 518 8.03 13.19 21.72
CA GLU A 518 8.97 14.31 21.69
C GLU A 518 8.25 15.68 21.72
N ALA A 519 7.16 15.81 20.97
CA ALA A 519 6.35 17.03 20.97
C ALA A 519 5.71 17.29 22.34
N ALA A 520 5.21 16.23 23.01
CA ALA A 520 4.65 16.33 24.35
C ALA A 520 5.72 16.74 25.37
N GLU A 521 6.92 16.15 25.34
CA GLU A 521 8.05 16.59 26.17
C GLU A 521 8.43 18.06 25.92
N GLY A 522 8.42 18.50 24.66
CA GLY A 522 8.63 19.90 24.29
C GLY A 522 7.59 20.85 24.87
N THR A 523 6.31 20.46 24.85
CA THR A 523 5.22 21.18 25.49
C THR A 523 5.41 21.24 27.01
N GLY A 524 5.81 20.14 27.66
CA GLY A 524 6.11 20.09 29.10
C GLY A 524 7.20 21.10 29.49
N ARG A 525 8.33 21.11 28.78
CA ARG A 525 9.42 22.08 29.01
C ARG A 525 8.96 23.53 28.82
N THR A 526 8.09 23.77 27.84
CA THR A 526 7.55 25.13 27.58
C THR A 526 6.59 25.55 28.69
N ALA A 527 5.76 24.62 29.17
CA ALA A 527 4.87 24.85 30.29
C ALA A 527 5.66 25.20 31.57
N ASP A 528 6.76 24.51 31.85
CA ASP A 528 7.65 24.82 32.99
C ASP A 528 8.24 26.24 32.88
N GLN A 529 8.66 26.66 31.69
CA GLN A 529 9.13 28.04 31.46
C GLN A 529 8.03 29.09 31.69
N VAL A 530 6.79 28.80 31.28
CA VAL A 530 5.64 29.68 31.54
C VAL A 530 5.34 29.73 33.04
N LEU A 531 5.42 28.60 33.74
CA LEU A 531 5.22 28.51 35.19
C LEU A 531 6.26 29.35 35.94
N ASP A 532 7.53 29.28 35.56
CA ASP A 532 8.61 30.09 36.13
C ASP A 532 8.40 31.58 35.87
N ALA A 533 8.05 31.96 34.64
CA ALA A 533 7.79 33.35 34.28
C ALA A 533 6.60 33.93 35.05
N ALA A 534 5.50 33.17 35.16
CA ALA A 534 4.30 33.58 35.89
C ALA A 534 4.55 33.64 37.41
N SER A 535 5.38 32.74 37.95
CA SER A 535 5.83 32.80 39.35
C SER A 535 6.70 34.04 39.61
N GLY A 536 7.58 34.39 38.67
CA GLY A 536 8.37 35.62 38.72
C GLY A 536 7.50 36.87 38.69
N LEU A 537 6.49 36.91 37.82
CA LEU A 537 5.58 38.04 37.67
C LEU A 537 4.71 38.26 38.92
N SER A 538 4.24 37.17 39.53
CA SER A 538 3.52 37.21 40.82
C SER A 538 4.40 37.82 41.93
N ARG A 539 5.65 37.36 42.10
CA ARG A 539 6.59 37.95 43.07
C ARG A 539 6.89 39.42 42.79
N GLN A 540 7.03 39.80 41.52
CA GLN A 540 7.29 41.18 41.12
C GLN A 540 6.09 42.07 41.47
N SER A 541 4.87 41.56 41.29
CA SER A 541 3.64 42.25 41.64
C SER A 541 3.51 42.44 43.16
N ASP A 542 3.77 41.40 43.96
CA ASP A 542 3.73 41.51 45.42
C ASP A 542 4.74 42.54 45.94
N ARG A 543 5.94 42.56 45.36
CA ARG A 543 6.97 43.56 45.68
C ARG A 543 6.54 44.97 45.28
N LEU A 544 5.93 45.15 44.11
CA LEU A 544 5.41 46.44 43.66
C LEU A 544 4.31 46.95 44.60
N SER A 545 3.35 46.10 44.95
CA SER A 545 2.30 46.40 45.93
C SER A 545 2.88 46.83 47.28
N ALA A 546 3.92 46.17 47.77
CA ALA A 546 4.57 46.51 49.02
C ALA A 546 5.32 47.85 48.97
N GLU A 547 6.05 48.13 47.89
CA GLU A 547 6.75 49.41 47.72
C GLU A 547 5.78 50.59 47.56
N VAL A 548 4.69 50.41 46.83
CA VAL A 548 3.64 51.43 46.67
C VAL A 548 3.01 51.76 48.02
N ARG A 549 2.65 50.73 48.82
CA ARG A 549 2.07 50.92 50.15
C ARG A 549 3.03 51.69 51.07
N ARG A 550 4.31 51.30 51.09
CA ARG A 550 5.35 51.98 51.90
C ARG A 550 5.56 53.43 51.46
N PHE A 551 5.58 53.69 50.15
CA PHE A 551 5.73 55.04 49.61
C PHE A 551 4.55 55.94 50.02
N VAL A 552 3.32 55.43 49.91
CA VAL A 552 2.10 56.16 50.28
C VAL A 552 2.06 56.42 51.79
N GLU A 553 2.40 55.43 52.62
CA GLU A 553 2.53 55.60 54.07
C GLU A 553 3.56 56.68 54.43
N THR A 554 4.70 56.71 53.73
CA THR A 554 5.75 57.72 53.95
C THR A 554 5.25 59.13 53.56
N ILE A 555 4.49 59.27 52.47
CA ILE A 555 3.90 60.56 52.07
C ILE A 555 2.78 61.00 53.01
N ARG A 556 1.97 60.07 53.54
CA ARG A 556 0.92 60.41 54.53
C ARG A 556 1.50 60.81 55.89
N ALA A 557 2.70 60.32 56.23
CA ALA A 557 3.40 60.61 57.49
C ALA A 557 4.26 61.89 57.44
N ALA A 558 4.70 62.32 56.25
CA ALA A 558 5.39 63.58 56.01
C ALA A 558 4.44 64.78 55.94
#